data_AF-A0A4P8R777-F1
#
_entry.id   AF-A0A4P8R777-F1
#
_cell.length_a   1.000
_cell.length_b   1.000
_cell.length_c   1.000
_cell.angle_alpha   90.00
_cell.angle_beta   90.00
_cell.angle_gamma   90.00
#
_symmetry.space_group_name_H-M   'P 1'
#
loop_
_entity.id
_entity.type
_entity.pdbx_description
1 polymer ?
#
loop_
_entity_poly.entity_id
_entity_poly.type
_entity_poly.pdbx_seq_one_letter_code
_entity_poly.pdbx_strand_id
1 'polypeptide(L)'
;MIVSVPNDVTTDLLEMQSVLRAFDDETIGIRDVAELDRVDACAASASEHLGDTDLDRSVAMCILAACQAADEAREAAESHRRLPILRPITRLQFDARIDEATDAVAVALADLGDDEAARG
;
A
#
# COMPACT_ATOMS: atom_id res chain seq x y z
N MET A 1 -16.67 20.07 22.38
CA MET A 1 -15.35 19.42 22.33
C MET A 1 -15.26 18.79 20.96
N ILE A 2 -14.57 19.45 20.03
CA ILE A 2 -14.44 18.98 18.65
C ILE A 2 -13.23 18.05 18.67
N VAL A 3 -13.48 16.74 18.67
CA VAL A 3 -12.44 15.72 18.54
C VAL A 3 -12.17 15.60 17.05
N SER A 4 -11.30 16.46 16.53
CA SER A 4 -10.79 16.33 15.16
C SER A 4 -9.56 15.44 15.19
N VAL A 5 -9.75 14.13 15.01
CA VAL A 5 -8.75 13.29 14.33
C VAL A 5 -9.49 12.23 13.50
N PRO A 6 -9.83 12.53 12.24
CA PRO A 6 -9.89 11.55 11.16
C PRO A 6 -8.54 11.49 10.40
N ASN A 7 -7.43 11.86 11.06
CA ASN A 7 -6.13 12.11 10.42
C ASN A 7 -5.21 10.88 10.39
N ASP A 8 -5.58 9.79 11.06
CA ASP A 8 -4.68 8.63 11.26
C ASP A 8 -4.70 7.70 10.03
N VAL A 9 -5.89 7.42 9.47
CA VAL A 9 -6.03 6.58 8.25
C VAL A 9 -5.32 7.21 7.04
N THR A 10 -5.58 8.50 6.77
CA THR A 10 -4.94 9.20 5.64
C THR A 10 -3.42 9.28 5.82
N THR A 11 -2.94 9.50 7.05
CA THR A 11 -1.50 9.51 7.34
C THR A 11 -0.87 8.14 7.08
N ASP A 12 -1.49 7.06 7.56
CA ASP A 12 -1.02 5.70 7.34
C ASP A 12 -1.00 5.34 5.85
N LEU A 13 -2.05 5.70 5.10
CA LEU A 13 -2.11 5.49 3.65
C LEU A 13 -1.05 6.31 2.89
N LEU A 14 -0.75 7.53 3.32
CA LEU A 14 0.34 8.33 2.74
C LEU A 14 1.71 7.72 3.04
N GLU A 15 1.91 7.12 4.22
CA GLU A 15 3.13 6.40 4.54
C GLU A 15 3.28 5.13 3.70
N MET A 16 2.20 4.34 3.53
CA MET A 16 2.18 3.21 2.58
C MET A 16 2.56 3.67 1.17
N GLN A 17 1.93 4.73 0.67
CA GLN A 17 2.23 5.28 -0.66
C GLN A 17 3.69 5.73 -0.78
N SER A 18 4.26 6.33 0.27
CA SER A 18 5.65 6.77 0.27
C SER A 18 6.62 5.59 0.15
N VAL A 19 6.36 4.48 0.85
CA VAL A 19 7.19 3.28 0.78
C VAL A 19 7.09 2.64 -0.61
N LEU A 20 5.86 2.47 -1.11
CA LEU A 20 5.62 1.84 -2.42
C LEU A 20 6.24 2.65 -3.57
N ARG A 21 6.06 3.98 -3.57
CA ARG A 21 6.70 4.86 -4.56
C ARG A 21 8.22 4.85 -4.50
N ALA A 22 8.82 4.62 -3.33
CA ALA A 22 10.27 4.51 -3.25
C ALA A 22 10.81 3.31 -4.04
N PHE A 23 10.02 2.24 -4.20
CA PHE A 23 10.33 1.15 -5.12
C PHE A 23 10.09 1.53 -6.58
N ASP A 24 8.96 2.17 -6.91
CA ASP A 24 8.62 2.60 -8.29
C ASP A 24 9.64 3.60 -8.86
N ASP A 25 10.08 4.55 -8.04
CA ASP A 25 11.09 5.56 -8.38
C ASP A 25 12.52 5.00 -8.35
N GLU A 26 12.68 3.69 -8.15
CA GLU A 26 13.96 2.97 -8.01
C GLU A 26 14.89 3.54 -6.91
N THR A 27 14.34 4.27 -5.94
CA THR A 27 15.09 4.81 -4.80
C THR A 27 15.58 3.68 -3.88
N ILE A 28 14.75 2.65 -3.76
CA ILE A 28 15.07 1.33 -3.19
C ILE A 28 14.68 0.25 -4.20
N GLY A 29 15.21 -0.97 -4.06
CA GLY A 29 14.97 -2.04 -5.04
C GLY A 29 14.51 -3.35 -4.41
N ILE A 30 14.26 -4.36 -5.25
CA ILE A 30 13.82 -5.72 -4.86
C ILE A 30 14.64 -6.38 -3.72
N ARG A 31 15.86 -5.90 -3.44
CA ARG A 31 16.66 -6.39 -2.31
C ARG A 31 16.17 -5.86 -0.96
N ASP A 32 15.55 -4.69 -0.96
CA ASP A 32 15.03 -3.94 0.18
C ASP A 32 13.58 -4.30 0.49
N VAL A 33 13.10 -5.46 0.02
CA VAL A 33 11.73 -5.98 0.22
C VAL A 33 11.24 -5.96 1.69
N ALA A 34 12.14 -5.98 2.66
CA ALA A 34 11.80 -5.85 4.08
C ALA A 34 11.15 -4.49 4.43
N GLU A 35 11.35 -3.46 3.60
CA GLU A 35 10.67 -2.17 3.74
C GLU A 35 9.15 -2.30 3.58
N LEU A 36 8.66 -3.34 2.88
CA LEU A 36 7.22 -3.63 2.79
C LEU A 36 6.60 -3.96 4.16
N ASP A 37 7.38 -4.38 5.16
CA ASP A 37 6.85 -4.61 6.51
C ASP A 37 6.24 -3.34 7.13
N ARG A 38 6.69 -2.15 6.68
CA ARG A 38 6.04 -0.88 7.06
C ARG A 38 4.67 -0.73 6.43
N VAL A 39 4.46 -1.23 5.21
CA VAL A 39 3.15 -1.23 4.54
C VAL A 39 2.14 -2.01 5.38
N ASP A 40 2.53 -3.20 5.88
CA ASP A 40 1.66 -4.01 6.74
C ASP A 40 1.34 -3.32 8.07
N ALA A 41 2.33 -2.66 8.67
CA ALA A 41 2.15 -1.94 9.93
C ALA A 41 1.18 -0.76 9.78
N CYS A 42 1.36 0.04 8.73
CA CYS A 42 0.46 1.15 8.39
C CYS A 42 -0.94 0.63 8.02
N ALA A 43 -1.05 -0.46 7.25
CA ALA A 43 -2.33 -1.07 6.91
C ALA A 43 -3.10 -1.57 8.13
N ALA A 44 -2.41 -2.20 9.09
CA ALA A 44 -3.00 -2.63 10.35
C ALA A 44 -3.49 -1.44 11.17
N SER A 45 -2.67 -0.40 11.32
CA SER A 45 -3.03 0.85 11.99
C SER A 45 -4.23 1.52 11.33
N ALA A 46 -4.21 1.71 10.01
CA ALA A 46 -5.31 2.30 9.26
C ALA A 46 -6.62 1.52 9.46
N SER A 47 -6.55 0.19 9.39
CA SER A 47 -7.72 -0.69 9.57
C SER A 47 -8.34 -0.59 10.96
N GLU A 48 -7.56 -0.32 12.02
CA GLU A 48 -8.08 -0.11 13.38
C GLU A 48 -8.90 1.18 13.51
N HIS A 49 -8.65 2.16 12.65
CA HIS A 49 -9.30 3.47 12.67
C HIS A 49 -10.46 3.61 11.68
N LEU A 50 -10.70 2.59 10.84
CA LEU A 50 -11.84 2.57 9.92
C LEU A 50 -13.18 2.36 10.65
N GLY A 51 -14.19 3.10 10.22
CA GLY A 51 -15.56 2.94 10.68
C GLY A 51 -16.32 1.81 9.96
N ASP A 52 -17.65 1.95 9.88
CA ASP A 52 -18.54 1.00 9.17
C ASP A 52 -19.40 1.71 8.11
N THR A 53 -18.88 2.78 7.51
CA THR A 53 -19.52 3.42 6.36
C THR A 53 -19.18 2.67 5.06
N ASP A 54 -19.95 2.94 4.00
CA ASP A 54 -19.63 2.38 2.68
C ASP A 54 -18.27 2.88 2.16
N LEU A 55 -17.89 4.12 2.51
CA LEU A 55 -16.55 4.66 2.23
C LEU A 55 -15.47 3.90 3.00
N ASP A 56 -15.64 3.70 4.31
CA ASP A 56 -14.69 2.92 5.13
C ASP A 56 -14.51 1.51 4.56
N ARG A 57 -15.58 0.89 4.07
CA ARG A 57 -15.52 -0.43 3.43
C ARG A 57 -14.77 -0.39 2.10
N SER A 58 -14.94 0.67 1.30
CA SER A 58 -14.15 0.89 0.06
C SER A 58 -12.66 0.99 0.37
N VAL A 59 -12.31 1.82 1.35
CA VAL A 59 -10.92 2.02 1.80
C VAL A 59 -10.33 0.74 2.36
N ALA A 60 -11.08 -0.02 3.18
CA ALA A 60 -10.66 -1.31 3.70
C ALA A 60 -10.33 -2.32 2.58
N MET A 61 -11.15 -2.35 1.53
CA MET A 61 -10.91 -3.23 0.38
C MET A 61 -9.65 -2.83 -0.40
N CYS A 62 -9.39 -1.53 -0.53
CA CYS A 62 -8.18 -1.03 -1.17
C CYS A 62 -6.92 -1.35 -0.34
N ILE A 63 -6.98 -1.19 0.98
CA ILE A 63 -5.90 -1.61 1.89
C ILE A 63 -5.62 -3.10 1.75
N LEU A 64 -6.67 -3.93 1.76
CA LEU A 64 -6.53 -5.37 1.59
C LEU A 64 -5.86 -5.74 0.25
N ALA A 65 -6.27 -5.09 -0.85
CA ALA A 65 -5.66 -5.28 -2.16
C ALA A 65 -4.18 -4.88 -2.16
N ALA A 66 -3.84 -3.74 -1.56
CA ALA A 66 -2.46 -3.27 -1.44
C ALA A 66 -1.59 -4.27 -0.65
N CYS A 67 -2.07 -4.78 0.48
CA CYS A 67 -1.36 -5.79 1.26
C CYS A 67 -1.17 -7.10 0.49
N GLN A 68 -2.20 -7.57 -0.22
CA GLN A 68 -2.08 -8.78 -1.03
C GLN A 68 -1.03 -8.60 -2.14
N ALA A 69 -1.03 -7.46 -2.83
CA ALA A 69 -0.03 -7.16 -3.84
C ALA A 69 1.38 -7.06 -3.22
N ALA A 70 1.53 -6.45 -2.04
CA ALA A 70 2.81 -6.41 -1.32
C ALA A 70 3.31 -7.82 -0.93
N ASP A 71 2.42 -8.71 -0.49
CA ASP A 71 2.77 -10.11 -0.22
C ASP A 71 3.25 -10.84 -1.48
N GLU A 72 2.55 -10.66 -2.60
CA GLU A 72 2.98 -11.25 -3.88
C GLU A 72 4.31 -10.66 -4.38
N ALA A 73 4.59 -9.38 -4.10
CA ALA A 73 5.90 -8.78 -4.33
C ALA A 73 6.97 -9.45 -3.45
N ARG A 74 6.70 -9.75 -2.18
CA ARG A 74 7.64 -10.50 -1.31
C ARG A 74 7.96 -11.88 -1.88
N GLU A 75 6.96 -12.60 -2.36
CA GLU A 75 7.14 -13.91 -3.00
C GLU A 75 8.00 -13.82 -4.27
N ALA A 76 7.80 -12.78 -5.09
CA ALA A 76 8.61 -12.50 -6.27
C ALA A 76 10.07 -12.19 -5.90
N ALA A 77 10.29 -11.38 -4.86
CA ALA A 77 11.63 -11.05 -4.36
C ALA A 77 12.37 -12.29 -3.81
N GLU A 78 11.68 -13.16 -3.09
CA GLU A 78 12.27 -14.41 -2.60
C GLU A 78 12.61 -15.35 -3.77
N SER A 79 11.72 -15.47 -4.75
CA SER A 79 11.97 -16.23 -5.98
C SER A 79 13.17 -15.67 -6.77
N HIS A 80 13.30 -14.33 -6.83
CA HIS A 80 14.44 -13.64 -7.46
C HIS A 80 15.78 -14.00 -6.80
N ARG A 81 15.78 -14.14 -5.47
CA ARG A 81 16.96 -14.56 -4.69
C ARG A 81 17.30 -16.02 -4.94
N ARG A 82 16.31 -16.92 -4.92
CA ARG A 82 16.50 -18.38 -4.98
C ARG A 82 16.75 -18.93 -6.39
N LEU A 83 16.20 -18.29 -7.43
CA LEU A 83 16.18 -18.83 -8.80
C LEU A 83 16.84 -17.87 -9.80
N PRO A 84 18.18 -17.94 -9.98
CA PRO A 84 18.91 -17.02 -10.86
C PRO A 84 18.41 -16.96 -12.30
N ILE A 85 17.93 -18.09 -12.84
CA ILE A 85 17.43 -18.21 -14.21
C ILE A 85 16.12 -17.42 -14.40
N LEU A 86 15.31 -17.27 -13.34
CA LEU A 86 14.03 -16.57 -13.39
C LEU A 86 14.11 -15.09 -13.05
N ARG A 87 15.29 -14.57 -12.70
CA ARG A 87 15.48 -13.18 -12.24
C ARG A 87 14.83 -12.09 -13.11
N PRO A 88 14.88 -12.17 -14.46
CA PRO A 88 14.20 -11.17 -15.29
C PRO A 88 12.68 -11.20 -15.09
N ILE A 89 12.10 -12.39 -15.00
CA ILE A 89 10.66 -12.59 -14.82
C ILE A 89 10.24 -12.17 -13.42
N THR A 90 10.96 -12.61 -12.39
CA THR A 90 10.62 -12.27 -10.99
C THR A 90 10.83 -10.80 -10.69
N ARG A 91 11.73 -10.11 -11.40
CA ARG A 91 11.83 -8.65 -11.32
C ARG A 91 10.60 -7.98 -11.91
N LEU A 92 10.18 -8.35 -13.12
CA LEU A 92 8.96 -7.81 -13.72
C LEU A 92 7.71 -8.09 -12.87
N GLN A 93 7.64 -9.26 -12.25
CA GLN A 93 6.56 -9.59 -11.31
C GLN A 93 6.61 -8.70 -10.07
N PHE A 94 7.79 -8.51 -9.48
CA PHE A 94 7.96 -7.62 -8.34
C PHE A 94 7.48 -6.20 -8.68
N ASP A 95 8.01 -5.62 -9.77
CA ASP A 95 7.69 -4.26 -10.20
C ASP A 95 6.17 -4.11 -10.43
N ALA A 96 5.55 -5.05 -11.14
CA ALA A 96 4.10 -5.02 -11.39
C ALA A 96 3.24 -5.13 -10.11
N ARG A 97 3.73 -5.81 -9.07
CA ARG A 97 3.00 -5.91 -7.79
C ARG A 97 3.19 -4.68 -6.91
N ILE A 98 4.33 -4.00 -7.01
CA ILE A 98 4.48 -2.68 -6.40
C ILE A 98 3.53 -1.69 -7.07
N ASP A 99 3.48 -1.65 -8.41
CA ASP A 99 2.55 -0.78 -9.15
C ASP A 99 1.09 -1.00 -8.72
N GLU A 100 0.65 -2.27 -8.64
CA GLU A 100 -0.71 -2.63 -8.21
C GLU A 100 -1.00 -2.20 -6.76
N ALA A 101 -0.04 -2.35 -5.85
CA ALA A 101 -0.17 -1.87 -4.49
C ALA A 101 -0.24 -0.33 -4.43
N THR A 102 0.60 0.36 -5.20
CA THR A 102 0.62 1.82 -5.31
C THR A 102 -0.73 2.35 -5.80
N ASP A 103 -1.29 1.73 -6.84
CA ASP A 103 -2.59 2.11 -7.42
C ASP A 103 -3.73 1.89 -6.42
N ALA A 104 -3.76 0.76 -5.71
CA ALA A 104 -4.78 0.49 -4.70
C ALA A 104 -4.77 1.54 -3.57
N VAL A 105 -3.59 1.92 -3.08
CA VAL A 105 -3.46 2.99 -2.07
C VAL A 105 -3.85 4.35 -2.64
N ALA A 106 -3.51 4.65 -3.90
CA ALA A 106 -3.90 5.90 -4.55
C ALA A 106 -5.42 6.04 -4.69
N VAL A 107 -6.14 4.95 -5.00
CA VAL A 107 -7.60 4.93 -5.03
C VAL A 107 -8.18 5.23 -3.65
N ALA A 108 -7.67 4.58 -2.59
CA ALA A 108 -8.13 4.84 -1.22
C ALA A 108 -7.95 6.32 -0.81
N LEU A 109 -6.80 6.92 -1.15
CA LEU A 109 -6.53 8.32 -0.87
C LEU A 109 -7.44 9.27 -1.66
N ALA A 110 -7.77 8.93 -2.91
CA ALA A 110 -8.69 9.70 -3.73
C ALA A 110 -10.12 9.66 -3.15
N ASP A 111 -10.61 8.47 -2.79
CA ASP A 111 -11.92 8.28 -2.16
C ASP A 111 -12.07 9.12 -0.88
N LEU A 112 -11.04 9.14 -0.03
CA LEU A 112 -11.01 9.98 1.18
C LEU A 112 -10.98 11.47 0.87
N GLY A 113 -10.18 11.90 -0.12
CA GLY A 113 -10.11 13.30 -0.54
C GLY A 113 -11.42 13.83 -1.12
N ASP A 114 -12.13 13.01 -1.90
CA ASP A 114 -13.44 13.36 -2.46
C ASP A 114 -14.51 13.52 -1.37
N ASP A 115 -14.50 12.67 -0.35
CA ASP A 115 -15.41 12.75 0.80
C ASP A 115 -15.12 13.98 1.70
N GLU A 116 -13.84 14.32 1.91
CA GLU A 116 -13.47 15.59 2.57
C GLU A 116 -13.98 16.81 1.78
N ALA A 117 -13.81 16.81 0.46
CA ALA A 117 -14.27 17.89 -0.41
C ALA A 117 -15.81 18.02 -0.43
N ALA A 118 -16.55 16.90 -0.34
CA ALA A 118 -18.01 16.90 -0.29
C ALA A 118 -18.59 17.43 1.04
N ARG A 119 -17.79 17.46 2.11
CA ARG A 119 -18.19 17.93 3.46
C ARG A 119 -17.87 19.40 3.73
N GLY A 120 -17.03 20.04 2.91
CA GLY A 120 -16.63 21.46 3.00
C GLY A 120 -17.56 22.41 2.28
#